data_AF-A0A9W7ZUW6-F1
#
_entry.id   AF-A0A9W7ZUW6-F1
#
_cell.length_a   1.000
_cell.length_b   1.000
_cell.length_c   1.000
_cell.angle_alpha   90.00
_cell.angle_beta   90.00
_cell.angle_gamma   90.00
#
_symmetry.space_group_name_H-M   'P 1'
#
loop_
_entity.id
_entity.type
_entity.pdbx_description
1 polymer ?
#
loop_
_entity_poly.entity_id
_entity_poly.type
_entity_poly.pdbx_seq_one_letter_code
_entity_poly.pdbx_strand_id
1 'polypeptide(L)'
;SLGPIKDEYSLMSIDEIMNGKADGFIGLIPLVNAHLDSVEVDRPTRKQIDKYLDFVSKRASGELLTEASWIRQFVQNHPAYRHDSVISPEVNYDLLRAIERIIRGEYRPEGLY
;
A
#
# COMPACT_ATOMS: atom_id res chain seq x y z
N SER A 1 -36.70 -14.61 -7.30
CA SER A 1 -35.35 -14.62 -6.71
C SER A 1 -34.38 -14.39 -7.86
N LEU A 2 -33.79 -13.19 -7.95
CA LEU A 2 -32.75 -12.91 -8.95
C LEU A 2 -31.49 -13.63 -8.45
N GLY A 3 -31.11 -14.72 -9.13
CA GLY A 3 -29.84 -15.38 -8.87
C GLY A 3 -28.67 -14.39 -9.12
N PRO A 4 -27.46 -14.69 -8.63
CA PRO A 4 -26.31 -13.83 -8.87
C PRO A 4 -26.13 -13.62 -10.37
N ILE A 5 -26.27 -12.36 -10.81
CA ILE A 5 -26.04 -11.96 -12.20
C ILE A 5 -24.52 -12.00 -12.37
N LYS A 6 -24.02 -13.06 -13.01
CA LYS A 6 -22.58 -13.30 -13.24
C LYS A 6 -21.85 -12.16 -13.97
N ASP A 7 -22.57 -11.21 -14.53
CA ASP A 7 -22.05 -10.11 -15.35
C ASP A 7 -21.93 -8.76 -14.61
N GLU A 8 -22.32 -8.65 -13.33
CA GLU A 8 -22.22 -7.38 -12.57
C GLU A 8 -20.84 -7.12 -11.95
N TYR A 9 -19.99 -8.14 -11.81
CA TYR A 9 -18.71 -8.03 -11.12
C TYR A 9 -17.65 -8.90 -11.79
N SER A 10 -16.39 -8.46 -11.71
CA SER A 10 -15.24 -9.21 -12.21
C SER A 10 -14.15 -9.28 -11.15
N LEU A 11 -13.36 -10.35 -11.19
CA LEU A 11 -12.18 -10.50 -10.35
C LEU A 11 -11.13 -9.48 -10.79
N MET A 12 -10.63 -8.70 -9.84
CA MET A 12 -9.56 -7.73 -10.04
C MET A 12 -8.61 -7.78 -8.86
N SER A 13 -7.33 -7.57 -9.12
CA SER A 13 -6.32 -7.28 -8.10
C SER A 13 -6.52 -5.87 -7.53
N ILE A 14 -5.89 -5.59 -6.39
CA ILE A 14 -5.89 -4.24 -5.81
C ILE A 14 -5.24 -3.24 -6.75
N ASP A 15 -4.18 -3.63 -7.46
CA ASP A 15 -3.54 -2.81 -8.48
C ASP A 15 -4.54 -2.39 -9.56
N GLU A 16 -5.28 -3.35 -10.13
CA GLU A 16 -6.26 -3.07 -11.18
C GLU A 16 -7.44 -2.21 -10.67
N ILE A 17 -7.89 -2.42 -9.44
CA ILE A 17 -8.95 -1.61 -8.83
C ILE A 17 -8.49 -0.15 -8.67
N MET A 18 -7.25 0.06 -8.22
CA MET A 18 -6.74 1.39 -7.91
C MET A 18 -6.20 2.12 -9.14
N ASN A 19 -5.39 1.45 -9.95
CA ASN A 19 -4.64 2.02 -11.07
C ASN A 19 -5.29 1.76 -12.44
N GLY A 20 -6.25 0.84 -12.50
CA GLY A 20 -6.92 0.46 -13.75
C GLY A 20 -6.27 -0.75 -14.41
N LYS A 21 -6.88 -1.21 -15.50
CA LYS A 21 -6.34 -2.30 -16.34
C LYS A 21 -6.54 -2.01 -17.82
N ALA A 22 -5.66 -2.59 -18.64
CA ALA A 22 -5.56 -2.30 -20.07
C ALA A 22 -6.83 -2.62 -20.88
N ASP A 23 -7.72 -3.48 -20.36
CA ASP A 23 -8.96 -3.91 -21.02
C ASP A 23 -10.15 -2.96 -20.77
N GLY A 24 -9.92 -1.77 -20.21
CA GLY A 24 -10.88 -0.67 -20.19
C GLY A 24 -11.43 -0.28 -18.82
N PHE A 25 -10.99 -0.91 -17.73
CA PHE A 25 -11.31 -0.41 -16.39
C PHE A 25 -10.36 0.74 -15.99
N ILE A 26 -10.92 1.93 -15.76
CA ILE A 26 -10.15 3.17 -15.56
C ILE A 26 -9.37 3.18 -14.23
N GLY A 27 -9.87 2.50 -13.19
CA GLY A 27 -9.27 2.56 -11.86
C GLY A 27 -9.69 3.79 -11.04
N LEU A 28 -9.62 3.68 -9.72
CA LEU A 28 -10.03 4.76 -8.81
C LEU A 28 -9.10 5.97 -8.85
N ILE A 29 -7.79 5.77 -8.91
CA ILE A 29 -6.81 6.87 -8.90
C ILE A 29 -6.91 7.72 -10.18
N PRO A 30 -7.00 7.15 -11.39
CA PRO A 30 -7.23 7.95 -12.59
C PRO A 30 -8.57 8.71 -12.57
N LEU A 31 -9.64 8.13 -11.99
CA LEU A 31 -10.92 8.84 -11.80
C LEU A 31 -10.79 10.03 -10.83
N VAL A 32 -10.07 9.86 -9.71
CA VAL A 32 -9.79 10.96 -8.78
C VAL A 32 -8.97 12.06 -9.47
N ASN A 33 -7.94 11.69 -10.25
CA ASN A 33 -7.15 12.67 -11.01
C ASN A 33 -8.01 13.45 -12.01
N ALA A 34 -8.87 12.77 -12.77
CA ALA A 34 -9.79 13.43 -13.71
C ALA A 34 -10.74 14.40 -12.99
N HIS A 35 -11.22 14.05 -11.79
CA HIS A 35 -12.02 14.96 -10.98
C HIS A 35 -11.20 16.18 -10.52
N LEU A 36 -9.98 15.98 -10.03
CA LEU A 36 -9.09 17.06 -9.62
C LEU A 36 -8.68 17.97 -10.78
N ASP A 37 -8.61 17.46 -12.00
CA ASP A 37 -8.40 18.25 -13.22
C ASP A 37 -9.63 19.06 -13.62
N SER A 38 -10.83 18.59 -13.25
CA SER A 38 -12.10 19.26 -13.55
C SER A 38 -12.47 20.39 -12.58
N VAL A 39 -11.81 20.45 -11.42
CA VAL A 39 -12.04 21.46 -10.38
C VAL A 39 -10.84 22.38 -10.25
N GLU A 40 -11.05 23.65 -9.91
CA GLU A 40 -9.96 24.61 -9.73
C GLU A 40 -9.21 24.34 -8.40
N VAL A 41 -8.22 23.45 -8.44
CA VAL A 41 -7.29 23.18 -7.32
C VAL A 41 -6.01 23.99 -7.53
N ASP A 42 -5.54 24.69 -6.49
CA ASP A 42 -4.27 25.40 -6.55
C ASP A 42 -3.09 24.42 -6.70
N ARG A 43 -2.02 24.87 -7.36
CA ARG A 43 -0.85 24.02 -7.68
C ARG A 43 -0.19 23.39 -6.44
N PRO A 44 0.05 24.13 -5.33
CA PRO A 44 0.56 23.54 -4.09
C PRO A 44 -0.30 22.40 -3.55
N THR A 45 -1.61 22.60 -3.47
CA THR A 45 -2.56 21.58 -3.00
C THR A 45 -2.58 20.38 -3.92
N ARG A 46 -2.65 20.60 -5.25
CA ARG A 46 -2.60 19.52 -6.24
C ARG A 46 -1.35 18.67 -6.09
N LYS A 47 -0.17 19.30 -6.01
CA LYS A 47 1.10 18.59 -5.82
C LYS A 47 1.14 17.75 -4.55
N GLN A 48 0.49 18.19 -3.48
CA GLN A 48 0.43 17.41 -2.24
C GLN A 48 -0.51 16.21 -2.37
N ILE A 49 -1.66 16.39 -3.04
CA ILE A 49 -2.60 15.29 -3.33
C ILE A 49 -1.94 14.25 -4.25
N ASP A 50 -1.23 14.69 -5.29
CA ASP A 50 -0.53 13.80 -6.22
C ASP A 50 0.44 12.87 -5.49
N LYS A 51 1.16 13.37 -4.48
CA LYS A 51 2.05 12.53 -3.65
C LYS A 51 1.30 11.46 -2.86
N TYR A 52 0.12 11.80 -2.32
CA TYR A 52 -0.70 10.82 -1.60
C TYR A 52 -1.27 9.77 -2.55
N LEU A 53 -1.74 10.18 -3.72
CA LEU A 53 -2.24 9.26 -4.74
C LEU A 53 -1.13 8.35 -5.28
N ASP A 54 0.07 8.87 -5.54
CA ASP A 54 1.25 8.08 -5.93
C ASP A 54 1.62 7.04 -4.87
N PHE A 55 1.63 7.43 -3.59
CA PHE A 55 1.92 6.49 -2.50
C PHE A 55 0.90 5.35 -2.42
N VAL A 56 -0.39 5.66 -2.58
CA VAL A 56 -1.45 4.64 -2.61
C VAL A 56 -1.33 3.77 -3.86
N SER A 57 -1.05 4.38 -5.02
CA SER A 57 -0.85 3.69 -6.31
C SER A 57 0.27 2.65 -6.20
N LYS A 58 1.42 3.04 -5.66
CA LYS A 58 2.59 2.14 -5.50
C LYS A 58 2.37 1.02 -4.49
N ARG A 59 1.60 1.26 -3.43
CA ARG A 59 1.19 0.18 -2.51
C ARG A 59 0.22 -0.80 -3.16
N ALA A 60 -0.67 -0.29 -4.02
CA ALA A 60 -1.61 -1.13 -4.75
C ALA A 60 -0.90 -2.01 -5.80
N SER A 61 0.10 -1.44 -6.51
CA SER A 61 0.92 -2.16 -7.48
C SER A 61 1.94 -3.12 -6.87
N GLY A 62 2.23 -2.97 -5.58
CA GLY A 62 3.26 -3.74 -4.87
C GLY A 62 4.68 -3.20 -5.06
N GLU A 63 4.85 -2.05 -5.73
CA GLU A 63 6.14 -1.32 -5.78
C GLU A 63 6.58 -0.88 -4.38
N LEU A 64 5.62 -0.47 -3.54
CA LEU A 64 5.84 -0.23 -2.12
C LEU A 64 5.19 -1.33 -1.27
N LEU A 65 5.90 -1.74 -0.24
CA LEU A 65 5.42 -2.62 0.81
C LEU A 65 4.32 -1.94 1.62
N THR A 66 3.32 -2.74 1.99
CA THR A 66 2.47 -2.40 3.13
C THR A 66 3.24 -2.58 4.43
N GLU A 67 2.87 -1.83 5.47
CA GLU A 67 3.44 -2.00 6.81
C GLU A 67 3.33 -3.44 7.31
N ALA A 68 2.19 -4.11 7.06
CA ALA A 68 2.02 -5.52 7.39
C ALA A 68 3.00 -6.43 6.63
N SER A 69 3.31 -6.13 5.37
CA SER A 69 4.29 -6.90 4.59
C SER A 69 5.71 -6.66 5.08
N TRP A 70 6.04 -5.41 5.40
CA TRP A 70 7.33 -5.07 6.00
C TRP A 70 7.52 -5.72 7.37
N ILE A 71 6.52 -5.67 8.28
CA ILE A 71 6.56 -6.35 9.58
C ILE A 71 6.75 -7.86 9.42
N ARG A 72 6.00 -8.47 8.49
CA ARG A 72 6.16 -9.91 8.20
C ARG A 72 7.57 -10.24 7.73
N GLN A 73 8.12 -9.47 6.79
CA GLN A 73 9.50 -9.66 6.32
C GLN A 73 10.51 -9.45 7.44
N PHE A 74 10.34 -8.42 8.27
CA PHE A 74 11.18 -8.16 9.42
C PHE A 74 11.24 -9.37 10.35
N VAL A 75 10.07 -9.90 10.74
CA VAL A 75 9.96 -11.07 11.62
C VAL A 75 10.53 -12.32 10.95
N GLN A 76 10.18 -12.59 9.69
CA GLN A 76 10.60 -13.78 8.97
C GLN A 76 12.12 -13.85 8.75
N ASN A 77 12.77 -12.70 8.63
CA ASN A 77 14.22 -12.58 8.43
C ASN A 77 14.98 -12.38 9.76
N HIS A 78 14.29 -12.33 10.90
CA HIS A 78 14.93 -12.13 12.19
C HIS A 78 15.71 -13.38 12.61
N PRO A 79 17.00 -13.29 13.01
CA PRO A 79 17.81 -14.46 13.34
C PRO A 79 17.24 -15.36 14.45
N ALA A 80 16.54 -14.76 15.42
CA ALA A 80 15.89 -15.48 16.51
C ALA A 80 14.52 -16.10 16.15
N TYR A 81 13.98 -15.83 14.95
CA TYR A 81 12.70 -16.40 14.51
C TYR A 81 12.91 -17.82 14.01
N ARG A 82 12.17 -18.77 14.60
CA ARG A 82 12.34 -20.20 14.31
C ARG A 82 11.41 -20.74 13.22
N HIS A 83 10.73 -19.86 12.49
CA HIS A 83 9.70 -20.22 11.52
C HIS A 83 8.57 -21.09 12.12
N ASP A 84 8.32 -20.94 13.42
CA ASP A 84 7.30 -21.66 14.19
C ASP A 84 6.03 -20.83 14.40
N SER A 85 5.89 -19.70 13.69
CA SER A 85 4.80 -18.73 13.85
C SER A 85 4.70 -18.12 15.25
N VAL A 86 5.75 -18.21 16.07
CA VAL A 86 5.83 -17.59 17.40
C VAL A 86 6.80 -16.42 17.38
N ILE A 87 6.33 -15.25 17.80
CA ILE A 87 7.18 -14.07 17.97
C ILE A 87 7.74 -14.10 19.39
N SER A 88 9.06 -14.28 19.53
CA SER A 88 9.73 -14.26 20.84
C SER A 88 9.82 -12.82 21.40
N PRO A 89 10.02 -12.65 22.72
CA PRO A 89 10.24 -11.33 23.31
C PRO A 89 11.40 -10.54 22.67
N GLU A 90 12.45 -11.25 22.23
CA GLU A 90 13.59 -10.67 21.52
C GLU A 90 13.19 -10.11 20.15
N VAL A 91 12.53 -10.92 19.30
CA VAL A 91 12.03 -10.48 17.98
C VAL A 91 11.09 -9.28 18.13
N ASN A 92 10.20 -9.32 19.14
CA ASN A 92 9.27 -8.23 19.41
C ASN A 92 9.99 -6.95 19.86
N TYR A 93 11.00 -7.07 20.74
CA TYR A 93 11.80 -5.93 21.17
C TYR A 93 12.49 -5.26 19.98
N ASP A 94 13.16 -6.04 19.14
CA ASP A 94 13.88 -5.52 17.97
C ASP A 94 12.95 -4.91 16.93
N LEU A 95 11.76 -5.49 16.74
CA LEU A 95 10.71 -4.89 15.89
C LEU A 95 10.29 -3.51 16.41
N LEU A 96 10.01 -3.38 17.70
CA LEU A 96 9.60 -2.10 18.29
C LEU A 96 10.73 -1.07 18.25
N ARG A 97 11.98 -1.49 18.45
CA ARG A 97 13.15 -0.62 18.27
C ARG A 97 13.30 -0.15 16.82
N ALA A 98 13.08 -1.03 15.84
CA ALA A 98 13.10 -0.65 14.44
C ALA A 98 12.00 0.37 14.12
N ILE A 99 10.77 0.14 14.59
CA ILE A 99 9.64 1.07 14.44
C ILE A 99 9.94 2.43 15.08
N GLU A 100 10.51 2.46 16.29
CA GLU A 100 10.89 3.73 16.94
C GLU A 100 11.87 4.53 16.09
N ARG A 101 12.90 3.87 15.53
CA ARG A 101 13.88 4.52 14.66
C ARG A 101 13.26 5.07 13.38
N ILE A 102 12.25 4.40 12.83
CA ILE A 102 11.48 4.90 11.67
C ILE A 102 10.74 6.18 12.04
N ILE A 103 10.01 6.17 13.16
CA ILE A 103 9.25 7.33 13.64
C ILE A 103 10.15 8.54 13.89
N ARG A 104 11.36 8.31 14.42
CA ARG A 104 12.37 9.35 14.65
C ARG A 104 13.07 9.82 13.37
N GLY A 105 12.88 9.15 12.25
CA GLY A 105 13.56 9.45 10.98
C GLY A 105 15.02 8.98 10.93
N GLU A 106 15.43 8.11 11.87
CA GLU A 106 16.79 7.56 11.98
C GLU A 106 16.99 6.30 11.13
N TYR A 107 15.89 5.72 10.65
CA TYR A 107 15.90 4.54 9.79
C TYR A 107 14.79 4.66 8.75
N ARG A 108 15.11 4.35 7.49
CA ARG A 108 14.14 4.27 6.39
C ARG A 108 14.22 2.87 5.80
N PRO A 109 13.22 2.01 6.03
CA PRO A 109 13.23 0.67 5.48
C PRO A 109 13.04 0.71 3.98
N GLU A 110 13.77 -0.14 3.28
CA GLU A 110 13.62 -0.31 1.84
C GLU A 110 12.18 -0.73 1.51
N GLY A 111 11.60 -0.09 0.51
CA GLY A 111 10.26 -0.40 0.01
C GLY A 111 9.10 0.11 0.87
N LEU A 112 9.29 0.81 2.00
CA LEU A 112 8.16 1.30 2.81
C LEU A 112 7.66 2.72 2.45
N TYR A 113 8.53 3.56 1.84
CA TYR A 113 8.27 4.96 1.51
C TYR A 113 8.85 5.36 0.15
#